data_AF-A0A8J7X8E0-F1
#
_entry.id   AF-A0A8J7X8E0-F1
#
_cell.length_a   1.000
_cell.length_b   1.000
_cell.length_c   1.000
_cell.angle_alpha   90.00
_cell.angle_beta   90.00
_cell.angle_gamma   90.00
#
_symmetry.space_group_name_H-M   'P 1'
#
loop_
_entity.id
_entity.type
_entity.pdbx_description
1 polymer ?
#
loop_
_entity_poly.entity_id
_entity_poly.type
_entity_poly.pdbx_seq_one_letter_code
_entity_poly.pdbx_strand_id
1 'polypeptide(L)' 'MVFVREKQVKGKTYYYLVKSVREQGRVRQKNIQYLGSEKPSEDEIRRLKNKGD' A
#
# COMPACT_ATOMS: atom_id res chain seq x y z
N MET A 1 -4.38 9.44 -2.83
CA MET A 1 -4.44 8.21 -3.67
C MET A 1 -3.90 7.04 -2.88
N VAL A 2 -4.65 5.94 -2.82
CA VAL A 2 -4.28 4.72 -2.07
C VAL A 2 -3.89 3.61 -3.05
N PHE A 3 -2.82 2.88 -2.76
CA PHE A 3 -2.35 1.76 -3.58
C PHE A 3 -1.56 0.74 -2.75
N VAL A 4 -1.40 -0.47 -3.31
CA VAL A 4 -0.57 -1.52 -2.72
C VAL A 4 0.86 -1.37 -3.24
N ARG A 5 1.82 -1.31 -2.32
CA ARG A 5 3.25 -1.29 -2.60
C ARG A 5 3.86 -2.65 -2.31
N GLU A 6 4.61 -3.14 -3.27
CA GLU A 6 5.48 -4.30 -3.12
C GLU A 6 6.84 -3.87 -2.56
N LYS A 7 7.38 -4.66 -1.63
CA LYS A 7 8.71 -4.48 -1.06
C LYS A 7 9.40 -5.84 -0.94
N GLN A 8 10.51 -6.02 -1.63
CA GLN A 8 11.35 -7.21 -1.46
C GLN A 8 12.37 -6.98 -0.35
N VAL A 9 12.45 -7.93 0.58
CA VAL A 9 13.39 -7.93 1.71
C VAL A 9 13.93 -9.34 1.90
N LYS A 10 15.26 -9.52 1.78
CA LYS A 10 15.94 -10.82 1.95
C LYS A 10 15.30 -11.96 1.14
N GLY A 11 14.96 -11.71 -0.13
CA GLY A 11 14.35 -12.69 -1.03
C GLY A 11 12.86 -12.99 -0.76
N LYS A 12 12.23 -12.29 0.19
CA LYS A 12 10.78 -12.39 0.45
C LYS A 12 10.08 -11.12 -0.01
N THR A 13 8.93 -11.27 -0.62
CA THR A 13 8.08 -10.17 -1.06
C THR A 13 7.06 -9.82 0.01
N TYR A 14 6.89 -8.53 0.28
CA TYR A 14 5.99 -8.00 1.28
C TYR A 14 5.11 -6.91 0.70
N TYR A 15 3.85 -6.91 1.07
CA TYR A 15 2.85 -5.99 0.54
C TYR A 15 2.39 -5.01 1.61
N TYR A 16 2.23 -3.75 1.22
CA TYR A 16 1.81 -2.67 2.10
C TYR A 16 0.73 -1.84 1.43
N LEU A 17 -0.32 -1.49 2.15
CA LEU A 17 -1.26 -0.46 1.74
C LEU A 17 -0.64 0.91 2.04
N VAL A 18 -0.56 1.77 1.03
CA VAL A 18 0.09 3.08 1.13
C VAL A 18 -0.84 4.16 0.62
N LYS A 19 -0.88 5.31 1.30
CA LYS A 19 -1.59 6.52 0.88
C LYS A 19 -0.61 7.61 0.51
N SER A 20 -0.72 8.12 -0.70
CA SER A 20 -0.08 9.37 -1.10
C SER A 20 -0.87 10.54 -0.56
N VAL A 21 -0.22 11.33 0.29
CA VAL A 21 -0.73 12.58 0.86
C VAL A 21 0.15 13.75 0.42
N ARG A 22 -0.42 14.93 0.20
CA ARG A 22 0.36 16.16 -0.02
C ARG A 22 0.60 16.83 1.33
N GLU A 23 1.86 17.00 1.69
CA GLU A 23 2.28 17.64 2.93
C GLU A 23 3.36 18.66 2.59
N GLN A 24 3.14 19.93 2.96
CA GLN A 24 4.08 21.03 2.70
C GLN A 24 4.53 21.16 1.23
N GLY A 25 3.57 21.04 0.31
CA GLY A 25 3.83 21.13 -1.13
C GLY A 25 4.53 19.92 -1.75
N ARG A 26 4.82 18.86 -0.97
CA ARG A 26 5.46 17.63 -1.46
C ARG A 26 4.51 16.44 -1.33
N VAL A 27 4.53 15.53 -2.30
CA VAL A 27 3.81 14.25 -2.20
C VAL A 27 4.62 13.31 -1.32
N ARG A 28 4.03 12.87 -0.22
CA ARG A 28 4.61 11.87 0.70
C ARG A 28 3.74 10.61 0.69
N GLN A 29 4.39 9.46 0.74
CA GLN A 29 3.72 8.16 0.88
C GLN A 29 3.69 7.76 2.36
N LYS A 30 2.51 7.54 2.92
CA LYS A 30 2.32 7.04 4.29
C LYS A 30 1.82 5.59 4.24
N ASN A 31 2.51 4.70 4.94
CA ASN A 31 2.08 3.31 5.08
C ASN A 31 0.85 3.25 5.99
N ILE A 32 -0.25 2.73 5.48
CA ILE A 32 -1.50 2.56 6.23
C ILE A 32 -1.50 1.20 6.92
N GLN A 33 -1.18 0.14 6.18
CA GLN A 33 -1.34 -1.22 6.66
C GLN A 33 -0.31 -2.16 6.03
N TYR A 34 0.18 -3.11 6.82
CA TYR A 34 0.96 -4.24 6.33
C TYR A 34 0.01 -5.37 5.92
N LEU A 35 0.16 -5.85 4.68
CA LEU A 35 -0.72 -6.85 4.08
C LEU A 35 -0.11 -8.26 4.11
N GLY A 36 1.10 -8.42 4.66
CA GLY A 36 1.78 -9.71 4.69
C GLY A 36 2.71 -9.95 3.50
N SER A 37 3.06 -11.21 3.30
CA SER A 37 3.94 -11.67 2.21
C SER A 37 3.20 -12.29 1.03
N GLU A 38 1.89 -12.42 1.13
CA GLU A 38 1.04 -12.93 0.05
C GLU A 38 0.48 -11.78 -0.78
N LYS A 39 0.41 -11.98 -2.10
CA LYS A 39 -0.10 -10.96 -3.00
C LYS A 39 -1.62 -10.87 -2.82
N PRO A 40 -2.16 -9.71 -2.42
CA PRO A 40 -3.61 -9.55 -2.33
C PRO A 40 -4.23 -9.69 -3.73
N SER A 41 -5.37 -10.37 -3.80
CA SER A 41 -6.16 -10.51 -5.03
C SER A 41 -6.66 -9.15 -5.52
N GLU A 42 -7.01 -9.04 -6.80
CA GLU A 42 -7.50 -7.79 -7.39
C GLU A 42 -8.75 -7.25 -6.68
N ASP A 43 -9.68 -8.13 -6.30
CA ASP A 43 -10.84 -7.78 -5.47
C ASP A 43 -10.45 -7.20 -4.12
N GLU A 44 -9.44 -7.79 -3.48
CA GLU A 44 -8.95 -7.33 -2.18
C GLU A 44 -8.26 -5.97 -2.31
N ILE A 45 -7.45 -5.78 -3.35
CA ILE A 45 -6.84 -4.49 -3.69
C ILE A 45 -7.93 -3.43 -3.90
N ARG A 46 -9.02 -3.77 -4.60
CA ARG A 46 -10.14 -2.84 -4.82
C ARG A 46 -10.82 -2.46 -3.51
N ARG A 47 -11.07 -3.43 -2.62
CA ARG A 47 -11.64 -3.18 -1.28
C ARG A 47 -10.72 -2.32 -0.42
N LEU A 48 -9.42 -2.63 -0.40
CA LEU A 48 -8.41 -1.90 0.38
C LEU A 48 -8.26 -0.44 -0.09
N LYS A 49 -8.35 -0.19 -1.41
CA LYS A 49 -8.34 1.16 -1.97
C LYS A 49 -9.53 2.00 -1.49
N ASN A 50 -10.73 1.42 -1.43
CA ASN A 50 -11.93 2.11 -0.95
C ASN A 50 -11.91 2.34 0.57
N LYS A 51 -11.25 1.46 1.34
CA LYS A 51 -11.17 1.58 2.80
C LYS A 51 -10.19 2.69 3.26
N GLY A 52 -9.20 3.02 2.43
CA GLY A 52 -8.14 3.97 2.78
C GLY A 52 -8.35 5.40 2.27
N ASP A 53 -9.37 5.65 1.46
CA ASP A 53 -9.71 7.01 0.98
C ASP A 53 -10.30 7.85 2.11
#